data_AF-A0A0S8GQY7-F1
#
_entry.id   AF-A0A0S8GQY7-F1
#
_cell.length_a   1.000
_cell.length_b   1.000
_cell.length_c   1.000
_cell.angle_alpha   90.00
_cell.angle_beta   90.00
_cell.angle_gamma   90.00
#
_symmetry.space_group_name_H-M   'P 1'
#
loop_
_entity.id
_entity.type
_entity.pdbx_description
1 polymer ?
#
loop_
_entity_poly.entity_id
_entity_poly.type
_entity_poly.pdbx_seq_one_letter_code
_entity_poly.pdbx_strand_id
1 'polypeptide(L)'
;MLKNKLITVISVAFLLIILFIIFDRLKTSSELSVEEFVEVYVQLSVASEMYDADPAKLEQEREKILEEFGVTQEEIDHFVKEYNQNPEKWAKVWEKIVRRLEEEKANPP
;
A
#
# COMPACT_ATOMS: atom_id res chain seq x y z
N MET A 1 -41.61 5.76 27.49
CA MET A 1 -41.39 4.40 26.94
C MET A 1 -40.93 4.41 25.48
N LEU A 2 -41.60 5.12 24.56
CA LEU A 2 -41.20 5.22 23.14
C LEU A 2 -39.85 5.91 22.93
N LYS A 3 -39.58 7.00 23.67
CA LYS A 3 -38.29 7.73 23.62
C LYS A 3 -37.08 6.86 23.98
N ASN A 4 -37.20 6.03 25.02
CA ASN A 4 -36.11 5.16 25.46
C ASN A 4 -35.79 4.08 24.40
N LYS A 5 -36.82 3.51 23.76
CA LYS A 5 -36.64 2.56 22.65
C LYS A 5 -35.95 3.20 21.44
N LEU A 6 -36.30 4.45 21.11
CA LEU A 6 -35.68 5.18 20.02
C LEU A 6 -34.19 5.47 20.29
N ILE A 7 -33.84 5.87 21.51
CA ILE A 7 -32.45 6.10 21.92
C ILE A 7 -31.64 4.80 21.84
N THR A 8 -32.22 3.67 22.27
CA THR A 8 -31.56 2.36 22.17
C THR A 8 -31.28 1.96 20.73
N VAL A 9 -32.25 2.15 19.82
CA VAL A 9 -32.06 1.83 18.38
C VAL A 9 -30.96 2.69 17.76
N ILE A 10 -30.94 3.99 18.04
CA ILE A 10 -29.90 4.90 17.53
C ILE A 10 -28.52 4.50 18.07
N SER A 11 -28.43 4.14 19.35
CA SER A 11 -27.16 3.74 19.97
C SER A 11 -26.62 2.44 19.37
N VAL A 12 -27.50 1.46 19.10
CA VAL A 12 -27.13 0.20 18.44
C VAL A 12 -26.68 0.45 17.00
N ALA A 13 -27.40 1.28 16.23
CA ALA A 13 -27.01 1.61 14.88
C ALA A 13 -25.64 2.32 14.83
N PHE A 14 -25.40 3.25 15.76
CA PHE A 14 -24.11 3.94 15.87
C PHE A 14 -22.97 2.98 16.22
N LEU A 15 -23.20 2.04 17.14
CA LEU A 15 -22.23 1.00 17.48
C LEU A 15 -21.90 0.10 16.28
N LEU A 16 -22.90 -0.28 15.48
CA LEU A 16 -22.70 -1.08 14.28
C LEU A 16 -21.89 -0.33 13.21
N ILE A 17 -22.11 0.98 13.05
CA ILE A 17 -21.31 1.82 12.13
C ILE A 17 -19.85 1.88 12.59
N ILE A 18 -19.60 2.08 13.89
CA ILE A 18 -18.24 2.07 14.44
C ILE A 18 -17.56 0.71 14.20
N LEU A 19 -18.27 -0.38 14.47
CA LEU A 19 -17.74 -1.73 14.24
C LEU A 19 -17.43 -1.97 12.76
N PHE A 20 -18.26 -1.47 11.84
CA PHE A 20 -18.02 -1.57 10.41
C PHE A 20 -16.74 -0.84 9.99
N ILE A 21 -16.52 0.39 10.48
CA ILE A 21 -15.29 1.16 10.22
C ILE A 21 -14.05 0.44 10.78
N ILE A 22 -14.15 -0.16 11.97
CA ILE A 22 -13.04 -0.93 12.57
C ILE A 22 -12.77 -2.20 11.77
N PHE A 23 -13.81 -2.89 11.29
CA PHE A 23 -13.66 -4.14 10.54
C PHE A 23 -13.04 -3.90 9.16
N ASP A 24 -13.36 -2.79 8.52
CA ASP A 24 -12.74 -2.37 7.25
C ASP A 24 -11.23 -2.10 7.44
N ARG A 25 -10.85 -1.46 8.55
CA ARG A 25 -9.45 -1.25 8.96
C ARG A 25 -8.69 -2.54 9.31
N LEU A 26 -9.39 -3.62 9.68
CA LEU A 26 -8.77 -4.88 10.09
C LEU A 26 -8.47 -5.81 8.89
N LYS A 27 -9.03 -5.50 7.72
CA LYS A 27 -8.92 -6.36 6.52
C LYS A 27 -7.58 -6.21 5.77
N THR A 28 -6.74 -5.25 6.14
CA THR A 28 -5.43 -4.94 5.56
C THR A 28 -4.27 -5.55 6.36
N SER A 29 -4.27 -6.88 6.51
CA SER A 29 -3.06 -7.60 6.96
C SER A 29 -2.76 -8.80 6.08
N SER A 30 -2.98 -8.64 4.77
CA SER A 30 -2.22 -9.45 3.82
C SER A 30 -0.79 -8.92 3.86
N GLU A 31 0.12 -9.69 4.43
CA GLU A 31 1.55 -9.35 4.43
C GLU A 31 2.00 -9.16 2.97
N LEU A 32 2.51 -7.95 2.66
CA LEU A 32 2.98 -7.61 1.31
C LEU A 32 4.03 -8.62 0.85
N SER A 33 3.76 -9.34 -0.25
CA SER A 33 4.72 -10.33 -0.73
C SER A 33 5.96 -9.67 -1.34
N VAL A 34 7.06 -10.42 -1.44
CA VAL A 34 8.29 -9.95 -2.09
C VAL A 34 8.01 -9.55 -3.53
N GLU A 35 7.22 -10.33 -4.25
CA GLU A 35 6.89 -10.10 -5.64
C GLU A 35 6.06 -8.82 -5.83
N GLU A 36 5.05 -8.59 -4.98
CA GLU A 36 4.26 -7.35 -5.01
C GLU A 36 5.11 -6.13 -4.63
N PHE A 37 5.95 -6.25 -3.59
CA PHE A 37 6.87 -5.18 -3.20
C PHE A 37 7.81 -4.79 -4.35
N VAL A 38 8.38 -5.79 -5.04
CA VAL A 38 9.28 -5.55 -6.18
C VAL A 38 8.57 -4.79 -7.29
N GLU A 39 7.35 -5.20 -7.66
CA GLU A 39 6.61 -4.53 -8.75
C GLU A 39 6.22 -3.10 -8.37
N VAL A 40 5.67 -2.90 -7.17
CA VAL A 40 5.32 -1.56 -6.67
C VAL A 40 6.54 -0.66 -6.61
N TYR A 41 7.66 -1.14 -6.06
CA TYR A 41 8.90 -0.36 -5.96
C TYR A 41 9.43 0.06 -7.34
N VAL A 42 9.37 -0.84 -8.32
CA VAL A 42 9.80 -0.57 -9.70
C VAL A 42 8.92 0.52 -10.32
N GLN A 43 7.59 0.39 -10.24
CA GLN A 43 6.67 1.38 -10.80
C GLN A 43 6.85 2.76 -10.14
N LEU A 44 7.02 2.80 -8.82
CA LEU A 44 7.31 4.03 -8.09
C LEU A 44 8.65 4.65 -8.52
N SER A 45 9.68 3.83 -8.75
CA SER A 45 11.00 4.30 -9.21
C SER A 45 10.92 4.90 -10.61
N VAL A 46 10.18 4.26 -11.52
CA VAL A 46 9.94 4.76 -12.88
C VAL A 46 9.15 6.06 -12.86
N ALA A 47 8.07 6.13 -12.06
CA ALA A 47 7.30 7.36 -11.90
C ALA A 47 8.16 8.50 -11.34
N SER A 48 9.03 8.20 -10.37
CA SER A 48 9.98 9.18 -9.82
C SER A 48 10.95 9.70 -10.87
N GLU A 49 11.44 8.84 -11.77
CA GLU A 49 12.32 9.27 -12.87
C GLU A 49 11.55 10.10 -13.92
N MET A 50 10.31 9.71 -14.24
CA MET A 50 9.48 10.38 -15.25
C MET A 50 8.97 11.75 -14.80
N TYR A 51 8.70 11.91 -13.50
CA TYR A 51 8.04 13.11 -12.94
C TYR A 51 8.92 13.86 -11.92
N ASP A 52 10.24 13.65 -11.92
CA ASP A 52 11.20 14.33 -11.04
C ASP A 52 11.04 15.86 -11.05
N ALA A 53 10.73 16.44 -12.21
CA ALA A 53 10.54 17.88 -12.39
C ALA A 53 9.13 18.40 -11.97
N ASP A 54 8.17 17.51 -11.69
CA ASP A 54 6.79 17.85 -11.33
C ASP A 54 6.33 17.05 -10.10
N PRO A 55 6.61 17.57 -8.88
CA PRO A 55 6.27 16.89 -7.63
C PRO A 55 4.77 16.64 -7.45
N ALA A 56 3.91 17.51 -8.00
CA ALA A 56 2.47 17.35 -7.90
C ALA A 56 1.99 16.17 -8.74
N LYS A 57 2.55 16.01 -9.94
CA LYS A 57 2.27 14.87 -10.80
C LYS A 57 2.88 13.57 -10.28
N LEU A 58 4.07 13.64 -9.68
CA LEU A 58 4.68 12.49 -9.01
C LEU A 58 3.79 11.96 -7.88
N GLU A 59 3.24 12.85 -7.05
CA GLU A 59 2.35 12.44 -5.97
C GLU A 59 1.05 11.80 -6.49
N GLN A 60 0.47 12.36 -7.55
CA GLN A 60 -0.71 11.76 -8.19
C GLN A 60 -0.42 10.36 -8.75
N GLU A 61 0.73 10.15 -9.39
CA GLU A 61 1.08 8.83 -9.91
C GLU A 61 1.39 7.86 -8.78
N ARG A 62 2.03 8.32 -7.69
CA ARG A 62 2.27 7.51 -6.48
C ARG A 62 0.95 6.98 -5.92
N GLU A 63 -0.03 7.86 -5.71
CA GLU A 63 -1.35 7.46 -5.21
C GLU A 63 -2.02 6.43 -6.12
N LYS A 64 -1.96 6.66 -7.43
CA LYS A 64 -2.53 5.75 -8.44
C LYS A 64 -1.86 4.37 -8.44
N ILE A 65 -0.53 4.31 -8.36
CA ILE A 65 0.21 3.05 -8.29
C ILE A 65 -0.19 2.28 -7.03
N LEU A 66 -0.22 2.94 -5.87
CA LEU A 66 -0.62 2.29 -4.62
C LEU A 66 -2.05 1.73 -4.70
N GLU A 67 -2.98 2.48 -5.29
CA GLU A 67 -4.36 2.04 -5.50
C GLU A 67 -4.48 0.87 -6.49
N GLU A 68 -3.72 0.90 -7.59
CA GLU A 68 -3.71 -0.16 -8.61
C GLU A 68 -3.23 -1.50 -8.05
N PHE A 69 -2.21 -1.47 -7.20
CA PHE A 69 -1.67 -2.67 -6.54
C PHE A 69 -2.43 -3.03 -5.25
N GLY A 70 -3.33 -2.18 -4.77
CA GLY A 70 -4.04 -2.38 -3.50
C GLY A 70 -3.10 -2.37 -2.29
N VAL A 71 -1.99 -1.63 -2.38
CA VAL A 71 -0.92 -1.57 -1.37
C VAL A 71 -0.93 -0.20 -0.69
N THR A 72 -0.76 -0.19 0.62
CA THR A 72 -0.65 1.03 1.42
C THR A 72 0.80 1.43 1.66
N GLN A 73 1.04 2.70 1.97
CA GLN A 73 2.38 3.16 2.36
C GLN A 73 2.87 2.45 3.62
N GLU A 74 1.98 2.17 4.57
CA GLU A 74 2.30 1.46 5.81
C GLU A 74 2.78 0.02 5.56
N GLU A 75 2.22 -0.68 4.57
CA GLU A 75 2.67 -2.03 4.17
C GLU A 75 4.08 -2.00 3.57
N ILE A 76 4.38 -1.01 2.73
CA ILE A 76 5.72 -0.79 2.18
C ILE A 76 6.73 -0.51 3.30
N ASP A 77 6.40 0.42 4.21
CA ASP A 77 7.26 0.80 5.33
C ASP A 77 7.51 -0.40 6.26
N HIS A 78 6.48 -1.21 6.51
CA HIS A 78 6.60 -2.44 7.28
C HIS A 78 7.53 -3.45 6.61
N PHE A 79 7.34 -3.70 5.30
CA PHE A 79 8.20 -4.59 4.52
C PHE A 79 9.66 -4.15 4.59
N VAL A 80 9.93 -2.87 4.32
CA VAL A 80 11.30 -2.32 4.38
C VAL A 80 11.90 -2.48 5.78
N LYS A 81 11.13 -2.20 6.83
CA LYS A 81 11.59 -2.33 8.22
C LYS A 81 11.93 -3.78 8.58
N GLU A 82 11.12 -4.74 8.14
CA GLU A 82 11.38 -6.17 8.38
C GLU A 82 12.66 -6.61 7.67
N TYR A 83 12.79 -6.29 6.38
CA TYR A 83 13.92 -6.76 5.59
C TYR A 83 15.23 -6.05 5.91
N ASN A 84 15.20 -4.81 6.41
CA ASN A 84 16.38 -4.12 6.93
C ASN A 84 17.06 -4.84 8.09
N GLN A 85 16.34 -5.71 8.82
CA GLN A 85 16.90 -6.53 9.90
C GLN A 85 17.65 -7.76 9.37
N ASN A 86 17.49 -8.11 8.09
CA ASN A 86 18.09 -9.27 7.46
C ASN A 86 18.74 -8.90 6.10
N PRO A 87 20.01 -8.46 6.12
CA PRO A 87 20.73 -8.04 4.92
C PRO A 87 20.80 -9.11 3.81
N GLU A 88 20.87 -10.39 4.16
CA GLU A 88 20.91 -11.48 3.18
C GLU A 88 19.58 -11.63 2.43
N LYS A 89 18.45 -11.50 3.12
CA LYS A 89 17.14 -11.46 2.48
C LYS A 89 17.00 -10.20 1.62
N TRP A 90 17.42 -9.06 2.14
CA TRP A 90 17.35 -7.79 1.41
C TRP A 90 18.16 -7.81 0.11
N ALA A 91 19.35 -8.43 0.11
CA ALA A 91 20.15 -8.59 -1.09
C ALA A 91 19.41 -9.33 -2.21
N LYS A 92 18.64 -10.39 -1.87
CA LYS A 92 17.82 -11.14 -2.84
C LYS A 92 16.66 -10.32 -3.39
N VAL A 93 16.02 -9.50 -2.55
CA VAL A 93 14.97 -8.57 -2.99
C VAL A 93 15.55 -7.53 -3.93
N TRP A 94 16.70 -6.96 -3.59
CA TRP A 94 17.39 -5.98 -4.42
C TRP A 94 17.78 -6.54 -5.79
N GLU A 95 18.28 -7.78 -5.84
CA GLU A 95 18.56 -8.48 -7.10
C GLU A 95 17.30 -8.58 -7.99
N LYS A 96 16.14 -8.89 -7.40
CA LYS A 96 14.86 -8.91 -8.12
C LYS A 96 14.46 -7.53 -8.65
N ILE A 97 14.62 -6.47 -7.85
CA ILE A 97 14.34 -5.09 -8.25
C ILE A 97 15.22 -4.69 -9.44
N VAL A 98 16.54 -4.93 -9.35
CA VAL A 98 17.48 -4.58 -10.43
C VAL A 98 17.09 -5.28 -11.72
N ARG A 99 16.84 -6.60 -11.68
CA ARG A 99 16.42 -7.35 -12.85
C ARG A 99 15.13 -6.81 -13.46
N ARG A 100 14.13 -6.51 -12.63
CA ARG A 100 12.84 -5.99 -13.11
C ARG A 100 12.95 -4.59 -13.72
N LEU A 101 13.82 -3.73 -13.16
CA LEU A 101 14.16 -2.42 -13.75
C LEU A 101 14.88 -2.56 -15.10
N GLU A 102 15.77 -3.54 -15.24
CA GLU A 102 16.44 -3.82 -16.52
C GLU A 102 15.44 -4.27 -17.59
N GLU A 103 14.48 -5.11 -17.23
CA GLU A 103 13.38 -5.54 -18.11
C GLU A 103 12.53 -4.36 -18.58
N GLU A 104 12.22 -3.41 -17.69
CA GLU A 104 11.43 -2.22 -18.03
C GLU A 104 12.18 -1.25 -18.94
N LYS A 105 13.50 -1.14 -18.76
CA LYS A 105 14.35 -0.35 -19.66
C LYS A 105 14.49 -0.99 -21.03
N ALA A 106 14.47 -2.32 -21.11
CA ALA A 106 14.55 -3.05 -22.37
C ALA A 106 13.24 -2.99 -23.17
N ASN A 107 12.10 -2.87 -22.49
CA ASN A 107 10.77 -2.74 -23.09
C ASN A 107 10.05 -1.50 -22.54
N PRO A 108 10.42 -0.29 -22.99
CA PRO A 108 9.76 0.92 -22.54
C PRO A 108 8.27 0.90 -22.96
N PRO A 109 7.37 1.50 -22.14
CA PRO A 109 5.94 1.58 -22.43
C PRO A 109 5.61 2.36 -23.72
#